data_AF-R1FAM2-F1
#
_entry.id   AF-R1FAM2-F1
#
_cell.length_a   1.000
_cell.length_b   1.000
_cell.length_c   1.000
_cell.angle_alpha   90.00
_cell.angle_beta   90.00
_cell.angle_gamma   90.00
#
_symmetry.space_group_name_H-M   'P 1'
#
loop_
_entity.id
_entity.type
_entity.pdbx_description
1 polymer ?
#
loop_
_entity_poly.entity_id
_entity_poly.type
_entity_poly.pdbx_seq_one_letter_code
_entity_poly.pdbx_strand_id
1 'polypeptide(L)' 'MSIDAIHIAKRAERAVLPLLTELLASNEQVNRIALGELYSGDQYIQVQLVVTSKQEDLMDDDSVMGDEE' A
#
# COMPACT_ATOMS: atom_id res chain seq x y z
N MET A 1 -14.38 -0.13 -14.89
CA MET A 1 -13.15 0.36 -14.21
C MET A 1 -13.39 1.48 -13.19
N SER A 2 -14.38 2.38 -13.33
CA SER A 2 -14.55 3.52 -12.38
C SER A 2 -15.10 3.11 -10.99
N ILE A 3 -16.02 2.15 -10.93
CA ILE A 3 -16.72 1.78 -9.68
C ILE A 3 -15.78 1.05 -8.70
N ASP A 4 -14.93 0.15 -9.19
CA ASP A 4 -14.04 -0.67 -8.33
C ASP A 4 -12.94 0.18 -7.67
N ALA A 5 -12.38 1.16 -8.40
CA ALA A 5 -11.40 2.09 -7.87
C ALA A 5 -11.96 2.97 -6.75
N ILE A 6 -13.20 3.47 -6.90
CA ILE A 6 -13.87 4.27 -5.86
C ILE A 6 -14.13 3.43 -4.60
N HIS A 7 -14.53 2.17 -4.76
CA HIS A 7 -14.73 1.27 -3.62
C HIS A 7 -13.43 0.96 -2.89
N ILE A 8 -12.33 0.73 -3.61
CA ILE A 8 -11.01 0.49 -3.03
C ILE A 8 -10.53 1.73 -2.27
N ALA A 9 -10.68 2.93 -2.85
CA ALA A 9 -10.30 4.18 -2.17
C ALA A 9 -11.08 4.39 -0.85
N LYS A 10 -12.40 4.16 -0.86
CA LYS A 10 -13.23 4.22 0.36
C LYS A 10 -12.84 3.19 1.41
N ARG A 11 -12.41 2.01 0.97
CA ARG A 11 -11.94 0.96 1.88
C ARG A 11 -10.60 1.33 2.51
N ALA A 12 -9.69 1.93 1.73
CA ALA A 12 -8.41 2.43 2.23
C ALA A 12 -8.62 3.43 3.36
N GLU A 13 -9.45 4.46 3.14
CA GLU A 13 -9.76 5.50 4.13
C GLU A 13 -10.20 4.91 5.48
N ARG A 14 -11.08 3.90 5.44
CA ARG A 14 -11.61 3.24 6.65
C ARG A 14 -10.60 2.35 7.36
N ALA A 15 -9.56 1.92 6.67
CA ALA A 15 -8.61 0.93 7.18
C ALA A 15 -7.31 1.53 7.73
N VAL A 16 -7.01 2.79 7.41
CA VAL A 16 -5.80 3.50 7.88
C VAL A 16 -5.70 3.54 9.41
N LEU A 17 -6.77 3.98 10.09
CA LEU A 17 -6.74 4.13 11.55
C LEU A 17 -6.60 2.79 12.30
N PRO A 18 -7.34 1.72 11.94
CA PRO A 18 -7.11 0.39 12.50
C PRO A 18 -5.68 -0.12 12.31
N LEU A 19 -5.13 0.02 11.10
CA LEU A 19 -3.77 -0.41 10.78
C LEU A 19 -2.71 0.30 11.65
N LEU A 20 -2.84 1.62 11.81
CA LEU A 20 -1.97 2.40 12.68
C LEU A 20 -2.10 1.98 14.14
N THR A 21 -3.33 1.74 14.59
CA THR A 21 -3.61 1.30 15.96
C THR A 21 -2.97 -0.05 16.25
N GLU A 22 -3.13 -1.01 15.34
CA GLU A 22 -2.52 -2.34 15.44
C GLU A 22 -0.99 -2.23 15.44
N LEU A 23 -0.39 -1.49 14.51
CA LEU A 23 1.06 -1.35 14.42
C LEU A 23 1.67 -0.73 15.69
N LEU A 24 1.01 0.29 16.25
CA LEU A 24 1.44 0.92 17.50
C LEU A 24 1.23 0.01 18.72
N ALA A 25 0.19 -0.83 18.72
CA ALA A 25 -0.11 -1.74 19.83
C ALA A 25 0.75 -3.02 19.81
N SER A 26 1.08 -3.55 18.63
CA SER A 26 1.87 -4.78 18.46
C SER A 26 3.38 -4.54 18.52
N ASN A 27 3.83 -3.28 18.46
CA ASN A 27 5.23 -2.89 18.30
C ASN A 27 5.89 -3.56 17.07
N GLU A 28 5.07 -3.93 16.07
CA GLU A 28 5.51 -4.44 14.79
C GLU A 28 6.03 -3.31 13.91
N GLN A 29 6.90 -3.66 12.97
CA GLN A 29 7.50 -2.67 12.08
C GLN A 29 6.64 -2.39 10.85
N VAL A 30 5.82 -3.36 10.43
CA VAL A 30 5.02 -3.29 9.20
C VAL A 30 3.68 -3.96 9.42
N ASN A 31 2.60 -3.31 9.00
CA ASN A 31 1.27 -3.89 8.90
C ASN A 31 0.70 -3.65 7.49
N ARG A 32 0.02 -4.66 6.93
CA ARG A 32 -0.47 -4.64 5.55
C ARG A 32 -1.82 -5.32 5.42
N ILE A 33 -2.67 -4.77 4.57
CA ILE A 33 -3.94 -5.40 4.20
C ILE A 33 -4.18 -5.35 2.70
N ALA A 34 -4.88 -6.36 2.18
CA ALA A 34 -5.44 -6.33 0.85
C ALA A 34 -6.71 -5.45 0.83
N LEU A 35 -6.78 -4.52 -0.12
CA LEU A 35 -7.97 -3.68 -0.32
C LEU A 35 -8.91 -4.24 -1.39
N GLY A 36 -8.36 -4.95 -2.38
CA GLY A 36 -9.11 -5.59 -3.45
C GLY A 36 -8.32 -5.60 -4.75
N GLU A 37 -8.98 -6.01 -5.82
CA GLU A 37 -8.39 -6.10 -7.15
C GLU A 37 -9.07 -5.08 -8.08
N LEU A 38 -8.28 -4.44 -8.93
CA LEU A 38 -8.76 -3.61 -10.03
C LEU A 38 -8.61 -4.37 -11.33
N TYR A 39 -9.70 -4.47 -12.08
CA TYR A 39 -9.61 -4.97 -13.45
C TYR A 39 -9.22 -3.83 -14.38
N SER A 40 -8.08 -3.97 -15.07
CA SER A 40 -7.53 -2.98 -16.01
C SER A 40 -7.16 -3.67 -17.32
N GLY A 41 -7.88 -3.37 -18.39
CA GLY A 41 -7.71 -4.00 -19.70
C GLY A 41 -8.06 -5.50 -19.65
N ASP A 42 -7.02 -6.33 -19.59
CA ASP A 42 -7.04 -7.80 -19.52
C ASP A 42 -6.34 -8.34 -18.24
N GLN A 43 -5.98 -7.47 -17.31
CA GLN A 43 -5.23 -7.81 -16.11
C GLN A 43 -5.96 -7.43 -14.83
N TYR A 44 -5.74 -8.22 -13.79
CA TYR A 44 -6.12 -7.89 -12.42
C TYR A 44 -4.91 -7.29 -11.69
N ILE A 45 -5.12 -6.11 -11.10
CA ILE A 45 -4.13 -5.40 -10.30
C ILE A 45 -4.57 -5.53 -8.84
N GLN A 46 -3.78 -6.24 -8.03
CA GLN A 46 -4.02 -6.32 -6.59
C GLN A 46 -3.59 -5.00 -5.93
N VAL A 47 -4.50 -4.39 -5.16
CA VAL A 47 -4.23 -3.18 -4.37
C VAL A 47 -4.11 -3.56 -2.90
N GLN A 48 -3.07 -3.05 -2.25
CA GLN A 48 -2.81 -3.24 -0.82
C GLN A 48 -2.53 -1.89 -0.16
N LEU A 49 -2.80 -1.80 1.14
CA LEU A 49 -2.39 -0.68 1.99
C LEU A 49 -1.34 -1.18 2.97
N VAL A 50 -0.22 -0.49 3.04
CA VAL A 50 0.92 -0.81 3.91
C VAL A 50 1.19 0.39 4.82
N VAL A 51 1.37 0.13 6.10
CA VAL A 51 1.83 1.09 7.09
C VAL A 51 3.10 0.53 7.71
N THR A 52 4.16 1.33 7.78
CA THR A 52 5.44 0.92 8.33
C THR A 52 6.04 2.03 9.18
N SER A 53 6.80 1.65 10.20
CA SER A 53 7.65 2.57 10.97
C SER A 53 9.03 2.78 10.31
N LYS A 54 9.35 1.98 9.29
CA LYS A 54 10.57 2.09 8.48
C LYS A 54 10.24 2.67 7.13
N GLN A 55 10.51 3.97 6.98
CA GLN A 55 10.25 4.68 5.73
C GLN A 55 10.96 4.04 4.52
N GLU A 56 12.13 3.43 4.75
CA GLU A 56 12.92 2.68 3.76
C GLU A 56 12.15 1.52 3.12
N ASP A 57 11.18 0.91 3.82
CA ASP A 57 10.38 -0.20 3.26
C ASP A 57 9.36 0.27 2.20
N LEU A 58 9.11 1.58 2.10
CA LEU A 58 8.19 2.19 1.11
C LEU A 58 8.92 2.99 0.04
N MET A 59 10.20 3.30 0.24
CA MET A 59 11.03 3.89 -0.78
C MET A 59 11.61 2.73 -1.59
N ASP A 60 11.02 2.46 -2.75
CA ASP A 60 11.77 1.70 -3.77
C ASP A 60 13.10 2.44 -3.96
N ASP A 61 14.18 1.66 -4.03
CA ASP A 61 15.56 2.13 -4.13
C ASP A 61 15.73 3.09 -5.32
N ASP A 62 15.49 4.39 -5.09
CA ASP A 62 15.76 5.48 -6.04
C ASP A 62 17.27 5.60 -6.36
N SER A 63 18.12 4.68 -5.87
CA SER A 63 19.56 4.64 -6.14
C SER A 63 19.93 4.13 -7.55
N VAL A 64 18.98 3.82 -8.43
CA VAL A 64 19.27 3.56 -9.87
C VAL A 64 19.25 4.85 -10.69
N MET A 65 20.21 5.74 -10.40
CA MET A 65 20.90 6.53 -11.44
C MET A 65 22.36 6.65 -11.02
N GLY A 66 23.08 5.52 -11.10
CA GLY A 66 24.51 5.59 -11.27
C GLY A 66 24.78 6.24 -12.62
N ASP A 67 25.37 7.43 -12.61
CA ASP A 67 25.96 8.04 -13.78
C ASP A 67 26.94 7.01 -14.38
N GLU A 68 26.60 6.47 -15.56
CA GLU A 68 27.58 5.77 -16.40
C GLU A 68 28.53 6.84 -16.95
N GLU A 69 29.76 6.88 -16.40
CA GLU A 69 30.89 7.66 -16.93
C GLU A 69 31.55 6.97 -18.14
#